data_AF-A0A947CK78-F1
#
_entry.id   AF-A0A947CK78-F1
#
_cell.length_a   1.000
_cell.length_b   1.000
_cell.length_c   1.000
_cell.angle_alpha   90.00
_cell.angle_beta   90.00
_cell.angle_gamma   90.00
#
_symmetry.space_group_name_H-M   'P 1'
#
loop_
_entity.id
_entity.type
_entity.pdbx_description
1 polymer ?
#
loop_
_entity_poly.entity_id
_entity_poly.type
_entity_poly.pdbx_seq_one_letter_code
_entity_poly.pdbx_strand_id
1 'polypeptide(L)'
;MAKHRSDPALVRACLRGEQAAWDAIVDQYGRLVYSIARRYGLVDADADDVFQNVFLLLHRTLERLRDQTRLSAWLITTTHRECWRVGKKSDRYPELDERIADVGTPDPVDADRWERQHLVREGLDQLGGRCRDLLLALFQGGETPSYDHV
;
A
#
# COMPACT_ATOMS: atom_id res chain seq x y z
N MET A 1 12.10 -12.31 -12.68
CA MET A 1 12.33 -13.03 -11.41
C MET A 1 12.20 -12.04 -10.27
N ALA A 2 11.25 -12.25 -9.37
CA ALA A 2 11.36 -12.14 -7.90
C ALA A 2 9.99 -11.80 -7.29
N LYS A 3 9.57 -12.63 -6.34
CA LYS A 3 8.39 -12.47 -5.48
C LYS A 3 8.62 -11.25 -4.58
N HIS A 4 7.76 -10.23 -4.59
CA HIS A 4 7.85 -9.09 -3.66
C HIS A 4 7.28 -9.41 -2.27
N ARG A 5 7.58 -10.61 -1.77
CA ARG A 5 7.54 -10.86 -0.33
C ARG A 5 8.62 -9.94 0.24
N SER A 6 8.26 -9.06 1.18
CA SER A 6 9.19 -8.12 1.82
C SER A 6 10.56 -8.76 2.01
N ASP A 7 11.59 -8.22 1.35
CA ASP A 7 12.93 -8.79 1.41
C ASP A 7 13.51 -8.45 2.79
N PRO A 8 13.67 -9.45 3.68
CA PRO A 8 14.22 -9.20 5.01
C PRO A 8 15.64 -8.62 4.94
N ALA A 9 16.38 -8.82 3.84
CA ALA A 9 17.70 -8.24 3.65
C ALA A 9 17.66 -6.72 3.47
N LEU A 10 16.69 -6.19 2.71
CA LEU A 10 16.50 -4.74 2.52
C LEU A 10 16.12 -4.07 3.85
N VAL A 11 15.19 -4.68 4.59
CA VAL A 11 14.79 -4.16 5.91
C VAL A 11 15.99 -4.12 6.86
N ARG A 12 16.81 -5.18 6.90
CA ARG A 12 18.04 -5.19 7.71
C ARG A 12 19.06 -4.13 7.28
N ALA A 13 19.19 -3.86 5.98
CA ALA A 13 20.08 -2.82 5.47
C ALA A 13 19.62 -1.41 5.89
N CYS A 14 18.31 -1.12 5.80
CA CYS A 14 17.74 0.11 6.34
C CYS A 14 18.03 0.28 7.83
N LEU A 15 17.87 -0.79 8.63
CA LEU A 15 18.15 -0.75 10.08
C LEU A 15 19.63 -0.50 10.40
N ARG A 16 20.55 -0.70 9.45
CA ARG A 16 21.95 -0.32 9.57
C ARG A 16 22.24 1.12 9.12
N GLY A 17 21.22 1.87 8.70
CA GLY A 17 21.34 3.24 8.20
C GLY A 17 21.77 3.33 6.74
N GLU A 18 21.64 2.26 5.95
CA GLU A 18 21.97 2.28 4.53
C GLU A 18 20.89 3.04 3.73
N GLN A 19 21.18 4.27 3.33
CA GLN A 19 20.23 5.13 2.58
C GLN A 19 19.72 4.46 1.29
N ALA A 20 20.58 3.76 0.56
CA ALA A 20 20.19 3.07 -0.67
C ALA A 20 19.13 1.98 -0.44
N ALA A 21 19.12 1.35 0.74
CA ALA A 21 18.07 0.39 1.09
C ALA A 21 16.75 1.09 1.38
N TRP A 22 16.79 2.29 1.96
CA TRP A 22 15.59 3.10 2.20
C TRP A 22 14.96 3.53 0.88
N ASP A 23 15.78 4.03 -0.04
CA ASP A 23 15.34 4.45 -1.37
C ASP A 23 14.70 3.26 -2.12
N ALA A 24 15.30 2.07 -2.04
CA ALA A 24 14.73 0.85 -2.63
C ALA A 24 13.36 0.47 -2.02
N ILE A 25 13.18 0.62 -0.70
CA ILE A 25 11.87 0.40 -0.04
C ILE A 25 10.85 1.41 -0.54
N VAL A 26 11.22 2.69 -0.63
CA VAL A 26 10.32 3.74 -1.12
C VAL A 26 9.93 3.50 -2.57
N ASP A 27 10.87 3.16 -3.45
CA ASP A 27 10.61 2.87 -4.85
C ASP A 27 9.69 1.65 -5.03
N GLN A 28 9.94 0.59 -4.25
CA GLN A 28 9.16 -0.64 -4.33
C GLN A 28 7.72 -0.44 -3.85
N TYR A 29 7.52 0.25 -2.72
CA TYR A 29 6.22 0.34 -2.08
C TYR A 29 5.48 1.65 -2.32
N GLY A 30 6.14 2.68 -2.85
CA GLY A 30 5.52 3.98 -3.08
C GLY A 30 4.31 3.89 -4.00
N ARG A 31 4.44 3.12 -5.09
CA ARG A 31 3.33 2.88 -6.03
C ARG A 31 2.14 2.19 -5.36
N LEU A 32 2.38 1.28 -4.41
CA LEU A 32 1.32 0.64 -3.63
C LEU A 32 0.56 1.68 -2.78
N VAL A 33 1.28 2.51 -2.04
CA VAL A 33 0.69 3.55 -1.18
C VAL A 33 -0.17 4.51 -2.00
N TYR A 34 0.37 5.04 -3.11
CA TYR A 34 -0.39 5.90 -4.02
C TYR A 34 -1.61 5.19 -4.63
N SER A 35 -1.48 3.92 -5.02
CA SER A 35 -2.60 3.16 -5.60
C SER A 35 -3.77 2.93 -4.63
N ILE A 36 -3.51 2.96 -3.32
CA ILE A 36 -4.54 2.86 -2.28
C ILE A 36 -5.17 4.24 -2.09
N ALA A 37 -4.36 5.30 -1.93
CA ALA A 37 -4.84 6.68 -1.79
C ALA A 37 -5.77 7.11 -2.94
N ARG A 38 -5.39 6.81 -4.18
CA ARG A 38 -6.22 7.09 -5.36
C ARG A 38 -7.53 6.30 -5.38
N ARG A 39 -7.54 5.08 -4.85
CA ARG A 39 -8.77 4.28 -4.74
C ARG A 39 -9.73 4.82 -3.67
N TYR A 40 -9.21 5.53 -2.68
CA TYR A 40 -10.00 6.31 -1.72
C TYR A 40 -10.56 7.60 -2.31
N GLY A 41 -10.23 7.94 -3.56
CA GLY A 41 -10.68 9.16 -4.22
C GLY A 41 -9.94 10.42 -3.77
N LEU A 42 -8.78 10.28 -3.13
CA LEU A 42 -7.99 11.42 -2.67
C LEU A 42 -7.42 12.21 -3.85
N VAL A 43 -7.47 13.53 -3.73
CA VAL A 43 -6.76 14.46 -4.62
C VAL A 43 -5.25 14.31 -4.43
N ASP A 44 -4.47 14.82 -5.38
CA ASP A 44 -3.02 14.59 -5.40
C ASP A 44 -2.33 15.11 -4.13
N ALA A 45 -2.71 16.29 -3.63
CA ALA A 45 -2.18 16.85 -2.39
C ALA A 45 -2.44 15.96 -1.16
N ASP A 46 -3.66 15.42 -1.03
CA ASP A 46 -4.02 14.51 0.06
C ASP A 46 -3.30 13.16 -0.06
N ALA A 47 -3.08 12.69 -1.30
CA ALA A 47 -2.34 11.46 -1.55
C ALA A 47 -0.85 11.62 -1.20
N ASP A 48 -0.25 12.77 -1.48
CA ASP A 48 1.11 13.12 -1.08
C ASP A 48 1.24 13.20 0.45
N ASP A 49 0.26 13.79 1.13
CA ASP A 49 0.20 13.83 2.59
C ASP A 49 0.12 12.41 3.18
N VAL A 50 -0.72 11.54 2.62
CA VAL A 50 -0.79 10.13 3.02
C VAL A 50 0.56 9.45 2.80
N PHE A 51 1.16 9.62 1.62
CA PHE A 51 2.45 9.02 1.30
C PHE A 51 3.51 9.44 2.33
N GLN A 52 3.68 10.74 2.56
CA GLN A 52 4.65 11.26 3.52
C GLN A 52 4.41 10.71 4.92
N ASN A 53 3.18 10.74 5.40
CA ASN A 53 2.85 10.24 6.73
C ASN A 53 3.13 8.74 6.89
N VAL A 54 2.74 7.93 5.91
CA VAL A 54 2.98 6.46 5.92
C VAL A 54 4.47 6.16 5.95
N PHE A 55 5.29 6.81 5.12
CA PHE A 55 6.72 6.55 5.07
C PHE A 55 7.47 7.12 6.29
N LEU A 56 7.03 8.27 6.85
CA LEU A 56 7.56 8.76 8.13
C LEU A 56 7.24 7.80 9.29
N LEU A 57 6.01 7.28 9.33
CA LEU A 57 5.61 6.25 10.26
C LEU A 57 6.45 4.99 10.10
N LEU A 58 6.68 4.57 8.84
CA LEU A 58 7.50 3.40 8.55
C LEU A 58 8.90 3.59 9.12
N HIS A 59 9.55 4.70 8.81
CA HIS A 59 10.90 5.00 9.29
C HIS A 59 11.02 4.91 10.82
N ARG A 60 10.00 5.39 11.55
CA ARG A 60 9.98 5.35 13.04
C ARG A 60 9.66 3.98 13.62
N THR A 61 8.93 3.15 12.89
CA THR A 61 8.43 1.85 13.38
C THR A 61 9.20 0.66 12.84
N LEU A 62 10.07 0.87 11.83
CA LEU A 62 10.83 -0.18 11.17
C LEU A 62 11.66 -1.00 12.16
N GLU A 63 12.30 -0.34 13.12
CA GLU A 63 13.07 -1.00 14.20
C GLU A 63 12.20 -1.88 15.11
N ARG A 64 10.92 -1.52 15.26
CA ARG A 64 9.96 -2.21 16.12
C ARG A 64 9.22 -3.32 15.38
N LEU A 65 9.37 -3.40 14.05
CA LEU A 65 8.73 -4.40 13.21
C LEU A 65 9.44 -5.76 13.41
N ARG A 66 8.94 -6.55 14.37
CA ARG A 66 9.51 -7.86 14.75
C ARG A 66 9.53 -8.87 13.61
N ASP A 67 8.55 -8.78 12.70
CA ASP A 67 8.44 -9.65 11.52
C ASP A 67 8.54 -8.81 10.24
N GLN A 68 9.70 -8.90 9.62
CA GLN A 68 10.04 -8.14 8.41
C GLN A 68 9.23 -8.61 7.21
N THR A 69 8.67 -9.83 7.22
CA THR A 69 7.83 -10.33 6.12
C THR A 69 6.49 -9.61 6.05
N ARG A 70 6.05 -8.98 7.14
CA ARG A 70 4.76 -8.28 7.24
C ARG A 70 4.79 -6.81 6.83
N LEU A 71 5.92 -6.32 6.30
CA LEU A 71 6.07 -4.92 5.88
C LEU A 71 4.98 -4.48 4.88
N SER A 72 4.71 -5.31 3.87
CA SER A 72 3.67 -5.05 2.87
C SER A 72 2.28 -4.93 3.53
N ALA A 73 1.91 -5.88 4.38
CA ALA A 73 0.64 -5.85 5.10
C ALA A 73 0.52 -4.64 6.05
N TRP A 74 1.61 -4.28 6.71
CA TRP A 74 1.68 -3.11 7.58
C TRP A 74 1.50 -1.81 6.78
N LEU A 75 2.16 -1.69 5.63
CA LEU A 75 2.05 -0.54 4.73
C LEU A 75 0.62 -0.36 4.21
N ILE A 76 -0.01 -1.45 3.76
CA ILE A 76 -1.39 -1.38 3.24
C ILE A 76 -2.33 -0.92 4.35
N THR A 77 -2.25 -1.55 5.53
CA THR A 77 -3.10 -1.22 6.68
C THR A 77 -2.93 0.24 7.10
N THR A 78 -1.68 0.69 7.23
CA THR A 78 -1.37 2.06 7.63
C THR A 78 -1.85 3.05 6.58
N THR A 79 -1.65 2.77 5.30
CA THR A 79 -2.14 3.61 4.19
C THR A 79 -3.66 3.76 4.22
N HIS A 80 -4.41 2.66 4.39
CA HIS A 80 -5.87 2.71 4.50
C HIS A 80 -6.34 3.61 5.67
N ARG A 81 -5.68 3.49 6.84
CA ARG A 81 -5.98 4.32 8.02
C ARG A 81 -5.68 5.79 7.76
N GLU A 82 -4.53 6.09 7.17
CA GLU A 82 -4.15 7.46 6.80
C GLU A 82 -5.10 8.06 5.76
N CYS A 83 -5.52 7.28 4.75
CA CYS A 83 -6.51 7.72 3.77
C CYS A 83 -7.86 8.05 4.42
N TRP A 84 -8.30 7.21 5.36
CA TRP A 84 -9.54 7.46 6.11
C TRP A 84 -9.43 8.70 6.99
N ARG A 85 -8.28 8.91 7.66
CA ARG A 85 -7.99 10.09 8.48
C ARG A 85 -8.03 11.37 7.65
N VAL A 86 -7.35 11.39 6.51
CA VAL A 86 -7.28 12.55 5.60
C VAL A 86 -8.65 12.82 4.96
N GLY A 87 -9.36 11.77 4.49
CA GLY A 87 -10.72 11.92 3.95
C GLY A 87 -11.70 12.51 4.97
N LYS A 88 -11.62 12.07 6.24
CA LYS A 88 -12.43 12.64 7.34
C LYS A 88 -12.02 14.08 7.71
N LYS A 89 -10.75 14.44 7.50
CA LYS A 89 -10.23 15.79 7.70
C LYS A 89 -10.70 16.75 6.60
N SER A 90 -10.92 16.27 5.37
CA SER A 90 -11.53 17.06 4.30
C SER A 90 -12.98 17.47 4.62
N ASP A 91 -13.72 16.64 5.37
CA ASP A 91 -15.05 17.00 5.91
C ASP A 91 -14.97 17.91 7.15
N ARG A 92 -13.78 18.11 7.73
CA ARG A 92 -13.60 18.67 9.07
C ARG A 92 -12.21 19.31 9.25
N TYR A 93 -12.04 20.54 8.79
CA TYR A 93 -10.83 21.35 9.07
C TYR A 93 -11.03 22.22 10.33
N PRO A 94 -10.00 22.68 11.08
CA PRO A 94 -8.58 22.27 11.13
C PRO A 94 -7.90 22.56 12.51
N GLU A 95 -8.04 21.78 13.58
CA GLU A 95 -7.16 21.98 14.76
C GLU A 95 -6.74 20.64 15.37
N LEU A 96 -5.42 20.39 15.27
CA LEU A 96 -4.58 19.50 16.09
C LEU A 96 -5.12 18.09 16.38
N ASP A 97 -4.48 17.06 15.82
CA ASP A 97 -4.48 15.76 16.50
C ASP A 97 -3.08 15.14 16.45
N GLU A 98 -2.26 15.55 17.43
CA GLU A 98 -0.94 15.01 17.77
C GLU A 98 -1.02 13.62 18.44
N ARG A 99 -1.87 12.72 17.94
CA ARG A 99 -2.00 11.36 18.50
C ARG A 99 -1.75 10.27 17.46
N ILE A 100 -0.59 10.31 16.83
CA ILE A 100 -0.07 9.16 16.08
C ILE A 100 0.83 8.34 17.00
N ALA A 101 0.22 7.69 17.99
CA ALA A 101 0.90 6.74 18.86
C ALA A 101 -0.09 5.71 19.42
N ASP A 102 -0.44 4.71 18.61
CA ASP A 102 -0.48 3.31 19.03
C ASP A 102 -0.56 2.43 17.77
N VAL A 103 0.59 2.18 17.14
CA VAL A 103 0.69 1.23 16.02
C VAL A 103 0.69 -0.18 16.61
N GLY A 104 -0.46 -0.60 17.09
CA GLY A 104 -0.72 -1.99 17.44
C GLY A 104 -0.65 -2.88 16.19
N THR A 105 -0.13 -4.10 16.37
CA THR A 105 -0.08 -5.15 15.35
C THR A 105 -1.45 -5.30 14.68
N PRO A 106 -1.55 -5.25 13.34
CA PRO A 106 -2.84 -5.38 12.65
C PRO A 106 -3.51 -6.71 12.99
N ASP A 107 -4.85 -6.70 13.00
CA ASP A 107 -5.65 -7.94 12.99
C ASP A 107 -5.16 -8.83 11.83
N PRO A 108 -4.77 -10.09 12.10
CA PRO A 108 -4.28 -11.01 11.08
C PRO A 108 -5.22 -11.15 9.87
N VAL A 109 -6.53 -11.07 10.08
CA VAL A 109 -7.53 -11.31 9.02
C VAL A 109 -7.53 -10.19 7.97
N ASP A 110 -7.41 -8.94 8.42
CA ASP A 110 -7.30 -7.80 7.51
C ASP A 110 -5.96 -7.83 6.77
N ALA A 111 -4.87 -8.09 7.49
CA ALA A 111 -3.52 -8.18 6.92
C ALA A 111 -3.44 -9.18 5.75
N ASP A 112 -4.01 -10.39 5.92
CA ASP A 112 -4.02 -11.44 4.90
C ASP A 112 -4.83 -11.04 3.65
N ARG A 113 -5.99 -10.41 3.86
CA ARG A 113 -6.83 -9.93 2.76
C ARG A 113 -6.12 -8.87 1.92
N TRP A 114 -5.43 -7.96 2.59
CA TRP A 114 -4.68 -6.88 1.97
C TRP A 114 -3.44 -7.37 1.23
N GLU A 115 -2.67 -8.27 1.85
CA GLU A 115 -1.50 -8.88 1.22
C GLU A 115 -1.90 -9.62 -0.07
N ARG A 116 -3.00 -10.39 -0.03
CA ARG A 116 -3.55 -11.01 -1.25
C ARG A 116 -3.89 -9.99 -2.32
N GLN A 117 -4.52 -8.87 -1.95
CA GLN A 117 -4.89 -7.83 -2.91
C GLN A 117 -3.67 -7.14 -3.53
N HIS A 118 -2.61 -6.95 -2.77
CA HIS A 118 -1.34 -6.42 -3.27
C HIS A 118 -0.66 -7.39 -4.23
N LEU A 119 -0.57 -8.68 -3.89
CA LEU A 119 -0.02 -9.72 -4.77
C LEU A 119 -0.78 -9.80 -6.11
N VAL A 120 -2.10 -9.68 -6.09
CA VAL A 120 -2.93 -9.64 -7.30
C VAL A 120 -2.60 -8.40 -8.15
N ARG A 121 -2.50 -7.22 -7.53
CA ARG A 121 -2.13 -5.98 -8.24
C ARG A 121 -0.74 -6.06 -8.87
N GLU A 122 0.23 -6.63 -8.16
CA GLU A 122 1.57 -6.84 -8.71
C GLU A 122 1.56 -7.83 -9.87
N GLY A 123 0.85 -8.95 -9.75
CA GLY A 123 0.71 -9.91 -10.84
C GLY A 123 0.08 -9.27 -12.08
N LEU A 124 -0.94 -8.42 -11.89
CA LEU A 124 -1.57 -7.65 -12.96
C LEU A 124 -0.60 -6.65 -13.61
N ASP A 125 0.23 -5.98 -12.83
CA ASP A 125 1.23 -5.05 -13.36
C ASP A 125 2.36 -5.77 -14.11
N GLN A 126 2.72 -7.00 -13.72
CA GLN A 126 3.65 -7.85 -14.47
C GLN A 126 3.06 -8.37 -15.78
N LEU A 127 1.74 -8.55 -15.85
CA LEU A 127 1.06 -9.05 -17.05
C LEU A 127 1.11 -8.04 -18.21
N GLY A 128 1.07 -6.74 -17.93
CA GLY A 128 1.24 -5.66 -18.91
C GLY A 128 0.23 -5.64 -20.09
N GLY A 129 -0.07 -4.45 -20.61
CA GLY A 129 -0.83 -4.28 -21.86
C GLY A 129 -2.24 -4.90 -21.88
N ARG A 130 -2.64 -5.47 -23.04
CA ARG A 130 -4.00 -5.94 -23.35
C ARG A 130 -4.56 -6.97 -22.36
N CYS A 131 -3.71 -7.84 -21.82
CA CYS A 131 -4.16 -8.89 -20.87
C CYS A 131 -4.60 -8.29 -19.53
N ARG A 132 -3.91 -7.26 -19.04
CA ARG A 132 -4.29 -6.52 -17.82
C ARG A 132 -5.63 -5.80 -18.02
N ASP A 133 -5.77 -5.10 -19.14
CA ASP A 133 -6.99 -4.33 -19.44
C ASP A 133 -8.21 -5.24 -19.60
N LEU A 134 -8.04 -6.40 -20.24
CA LEU A 134 -9.10 -7.39 -20.44
C LEU A 134 -9.53 -8.06 -19.13
N LEU A 135 -8.58 -8.37 -18.24
CA LEU A 135 -8.88 -8.89 -16.91
C LEU A 135 -9.58 -7.85 -16.02
N LEU A 136 -9.17 -6.57 -16.09
CA LEU A 136 -9.86 -5.50 -15.36
C LEU A 136 -11.27 -5.29 -15.89
N ALA A 137 -11.47 -5.31 -17.21
CA ALA A 137 -12.79 -5.17 -17.84
C ALA A 137 -13.73 -6.33 -17.45
N LEU A 138 -13.25 -7.58 -17.47
CA LEU A 138 -14.04 -8.77 -17.12
C LEU A 138 -14.50 -8.80 -15.66
N PHE A 139 -13.70 -8.25 -14.74
CA PHE A 139 -13.97 -8.34 -13.30
C PHE A 139 -14.50 -7.04 -12.67
N GLN A 140 -14.30 -5.86 -13.30
CA GLN A 140 -14.87 -4.59 -12.84
C GLN A 140 -16.09 -4.15 -13.65
N GLY A 141 -16.25 -4.65 -14.89
CA GLY A 141 -17.47 -4.48 -15.66
C GLY A 141 -18.54 -5.47 -15.19
N GLY A 142 -19.70 -4.97 -14.79
CA GLY A 142 -20.88 -5.81 -14.47
C GLY A 142 -21.50 -6.52 -15.68
N GLU A 143 -20.86 -6.46 -16.85
CA GLU A 143 -21.27 -7.20 -18.04
C GLU A 143 -20.25 -8.30 -18.31
N THR A 144 -20.63 -9.53 -17.96
CA THR A 144 -20.07 -10.72 -18.59
C THR A 144 -20.21 -10.57 -20.11
N PRO A 145 -19.11 -10.49 -20.89
CA PRO A 145 -19.21 -10.60 -22.33
C PRO A 145 -19.77 -12.00 -22.62
N SER A 146 -20.98 -12.04 -23.18
CA SER A 146 -21.57 -13.28 -23.67
C SER A 146 -20.68 -13.83 -24.79
N TYR A 147 -20.23 -15.07 -24.65
CA TYR A 147 -19.51 -15.81 -25.68
C TYR A 147 -20.46 -16.40 -26.74
N ASP A 148 -21.66 -15.84 -26.90
CA ASP A 148 -22.60 -16.26 -27.95
C ASP A 148 -22.34 -15.54 -29.26
N HIS A 149 -21.14 -15.65 -29.85
CA HIS A 149 -20.92 -15.48 -31.28
C HIS A 149 -19.60 -16.16 -31.69
N VAL A 150 -19.64 -17.49 -31.82
CA VAL A 150 -18.76 -18.25 -32.72
C VAL A 150 -19.64 -19.12 -33.61
#